data_AF-A0AAP2QBN7-F1
#
_entry.id   AF-A0AAP2QBN7-F1
#
_cell.length_a   1.000
_cell.length_b   1.000
_cell.length_c   1.000
_cell.angle_alpha   90.00
_cell.angle_beta   90.00
_cell.angle_gamma   90.00
#
_symmetry.space_group_name_H-M   'P 1'
#
loop_
_entity.id
_entity.type
_entity.pdbx_description
1 polymer ?
#
loop_
_entity_poly.entity_id
_entity_poly.type
_entity_poly.pdbx_seq_one_letter_code
_entity_poly.pdbx_strand_id
1 'polypeptide(L)' 'KDHAGYYPGASDVTLKLVFEPKTGKIYGAQGVGAKGVDKRIDILATAIKGGLTIFDLPELEFTYAPPFGSAK' A
#
# COMPACT_ATOMS: atom_id res chain seq x y z
N LYS A 1 1.48 4.09 -8.81
CA LYS A 1 2.44 3.34 -9.66
C LYS A 1 3.03 2.19 -8.85
N ASP A 2 3.45 1.09 -9.48
CA ASP A 2 4.05 -0.06 -8.78
C ASP A 2 5.48 0.20 -8.28
N HIS A 3 6.20 1.15 -8.87
CA HIS A 3 7.50 1.66 -8.41
C HIS A 3 7.72 3.11 -8.92
N ALA A 4 8.94 3.65 -8.75
CA ALA A 4 9.25 5.04 -9.09
C ALA A 4 8.94 5.34 -10.57
N GLY A 5 8.14 6.38 -10.83
CA GLY A 5 7.61 6.63 -12.18
C GLY A 5 8.67 6.97 -13.24
N TYR A 6 9.85 7.44 -12.83
CA TYR A 6 10.97 7.72 -13.73
C TYR A 6 11.80 6.45 -14.07
N TYR A 7 11.61 5.34 -13.34
CA TYR A 7 12.30 4.10 -13.63
C TYR A 7 11.54 3.34 -14.76
N PRO A 8 12.25 2.70 -15.71
CA PRO A 8 11.60 2.10 -16.88
C PRO A 8 10.56 1.02 -16.51
N GLY A 9 9.42 1.05 -17.20
CA GLY A 9 8.39 0.02 -17.07
C GLY A 9 7.41 0.17 -15.91
N ALA A 10 7.35 1.35 -15.28
CA ALA A 10 6.36 1.69 -14.27
C ALA A 10 4.92 1.61 -14.81
N SER A 11 4.05 0.96 -14.05
CA SER A 11 2.64 0.72 -14.34
C SER A 11 1.75 1.23 -13.22
N ASP A 12 0.48 1.49 -13.52
CA ASP A 12 -0.47 1.95 -12.53
C ASP A 12 -0.95 0.84 -11.59
N VAL A 13 -1.18 1.25 -10.35
CA VAL A 13 -1.80 0.43 -9.31
C VAL A 13 -2.88 1.30 -8.69
N THR A 14 -4.10 0.78 -8.66
CA THR A 14 -5.24 1.39 -7.98
C THR A 14 -5.49 0.61 -6.69
N LEU A 15 -5.54 1.32 -5.57
CA LEU A 15 -5.88 0.77 -4.26
C LEU A 15 -7.15 1.42 -3.75
N LYS A 16 -8.01 0.61 -3.14
CA LYS A 16 -9.17 1.05 -2.37
C LYS A 16 -9.06 0.50 -0.96
N LEU A 17 -9.24 1.36 0.03
CA LEU A 17 -9.25 0.99 1.44
C LEU A 17 -10.62 1.32 2.05
N VAL A 18 -11.11 0.43 2.93
CA VAL A 18 -12.34 0.63 3.69
C VAL A 18 -11.98 0.63 5.17
N PHE A 19 -12.38 1.66 5.90
CA PHE A 19 -12.05 1.82 7.32
C PHE A 19 -13.16 2.57 8.07
N GLU A 20 -13.14 2.47 9.40
CA GLU A 20 -14.04 3.20 10.28
C GLU A 20 -13.51 4.63 10.52
N PRO A 21 -14.30 5.69 10.27
CA PRO A 21 -13.77 7.06 10.26
C PRO A 21 -13.27 7.61 11.61
N LYS A 22 -13.79 7.14 12.75
CA LYS A 22 -13.47 7.73 14.06
C LYS A 22 -12.24 7.11 14.71
N THR A 23 -12.16 5.80 14.69
CA THR A 23 -11.11 4.95 15.27
C THR A 23 -10.02 4.63 14.26
N GLY A 24 -10.31 4.75 12.96
CA GLY A 24 -9.37 4.39 11.91
C GLY A 24 -9.24 2.89 11.68
N LYS A 25 -10.07 2.05 12.34
CA LYS A 25 -10.02 0.60 12.18
C LYS A 25 -10.18 0.21 10.72
N ILE A 26 -9.22 -0.54 10.19
CA ILE A 26 -9.24 -1.01 8.80
C ILE A 26 -10.19 -2.22 8.67
N TYR A 27 -11.14 -2.14 7.74
CA TYR A 27 -12.08 -3.23 7.43
C TYR A 27 -11.62 -4.09 6.26
N GLY A 28 -10.85 -3.53 5.34
CA GLY A 28 -10.28 -4.28 4.22
C GLY A 28 -9.71 -3.39 3.13
N ALA A 29 -9.02 -4.03 2.19
CA ALA A 29 -8.39 -3.39 1.04
C ALA A 29 -8.68 -4.16 -0.25
N GLN A 30 -8.64 -3.46 -1.38
CA GLN A 30 -8.71 -4.00 -2.73
C GLN A 30 -7.61 -3.35 -3.57
N GLY A 31 -7.04 -4.11 -4.51
CA GLY A 31 -5.99 -3.62 -5.38
C GLY A 31 -6.11 -4.18 -6.79
N VAL A 32 -5.85 -3.33 -7.79
CA VAL A 32 -5.84 -3.69 -9.22
C VAL A 32 -4.62 -3.06 -9.87
N GLY A 33 -3.90 -3.83 -10.69
CA GLY A 33 -2.69 -3.39 -11.37
C GLY A 33 -1.92 -4.58 -11.95
N ALA A 34 -1.04 -4.30 -12.92
CA ALA A 34 -0.27 -5.35 -13.58
C ALA A 34 0.89 -5.89 -12.72
N LYS A 35 1.43 -5.06 -11.80
CA LYS A 35 2.58 -5.38 -10.96
C LYS A 35 2.43 -4.78 -9.56
N GLY A 36 3.00 -5.45 -8.57
CA GLY A 36 3.18 -4.93 -7.22
C GLY A 36 1.92 -4.77 -6.38
N VAL A 37 0.76 -5.26 -6.83
CA VAL A 37 -0.50 -5.27 -6.07
C VAL A 37 -0.38 -6.20 -4.87
N ASP A 38 0.12 -7.41 -5.11
CA ASP A 38 0.46 -8.44 -4.12
C ASP A 38 1.22 -7.84 -2.91
N LYS A 39 2.34 -7.16 -3.14
CA LYS A 39 3.13 -6.50 -2.09
C LYS A 39 2.29 -5.56 -1.22
N ARG A 40 1.39 -4.76 -1.81
CA ARG A 40 0.57 -3.81 -1.05
C ARG A 40 -0.56 -4.50 -0.30
N ILE A 41 -1.14 -5.55 -0.88
CA ILE A 41 -2.16 -6.35 -0.20
C ILE A 41 -1.56 -7.08 1.00
N ASP A 42 -0.36 -7.65 0.88
CA ASP A 42 0.33 -8.31 2.00
C ASP A 42 0.64 -7.32 3.15
N ILE A 43 1.09 -6.11 2.81
CA ILE A 43 1.30 -5.03 3.78
C ILE A 43 -0.01 -4.68 4.51
N LEU A 44 -1.10 -4.45 3.76
CA LEU A 44 -2.39 -4.06 4.34
C LEU A 44 -3.01 -5.21 5.14
N ALA A 45 -2.87 -6.46 4.69
CA ALA A 45 -3.30 -7.64 5.43
C ALA A 45 -2.52 -7.79 6.74
N THR A 46 -1.20 -7.55 6.72
CA THR A 46 -0.34 -7.55 7.91
C THR A 46 -0.77 -6.44 8.87
N ALA A 47 -1.04 -5.23 8.37
CA ALA A 47 -1.51 -4.11 9.19
C ALA A 47 -2.85 -4.42 9.87
N ILE A 48 -3.82 -4.96 9.12
CA ILE A 48 -5.12 -5.41 9.67
C ILE A 48 -4.91 -6.47 10.74
N LYS A 49 -4.06 -7.47 10.48
CA LYS A 49 -3.78 -8.57 11.41
C LYS A 49 -3.08 -8.07 12.69
N GLY A 50 -2.21 -7.06 12.56
CA GLY A 50 -1.52 -6.40 13.65
C GLY A 50 -2.37 -5.38 14.42
N GLY A 51 -3.62 -5.14 14.01
CA GLY A 51 -4.50 -4.18 14.67
C GLY A 51 -4.13 -2.71 14.42
N LEU A 52 -3.33 -2.44 13.39
CA LEU A 52 -3.00 -1.07 12.98
C LEU A 52 -4.24 -0.37 12.40
N THR A 53 -4.27 0.94 12.56
CA THR A 53 -5.29 1.85 12.04
C THR A 53 -4.82 2.50 10.74
N ILE A 54 -5.75 3.16 10.04
CA ILE A 54 -5.42 4.00 8.87
C ILE A 54 -4.42 5.12 9.21
N PHE A 55 -4.38 5.55 10.47
CA PHE A 55 -3.48 6.62 10.92
C PHE A 55 -2.05 6.13 11.10
N ASP A 56 -1.84 4.83 11.27
CA ASP A 56 -0.51 4.22 11.41
C ASP A 56 0.13 3.92 10.04
N LEU A 57 -0.67 3.75 8.98
CA LEU A 57 -0.16 3.38 7.65
C LEU A 57 0.88 4.35 7.06
N PRO A 58 0.75 5.68 7.22
CA PRO A 58 1.77 6.63 6.74
C PRO A 58 3.12 6.50 7.45
N GLU A 59 3.13 5.96 8.67
CA GLU A 59 4.33 5.81 9.51
C GLU A 59 5.05 4.47 9.26
N LEU A 60 4.49 3.59 8.42
CA LEU A 60 5.15 2.34 8.04
C LEU A 60 6.33 2.61 7.10
N GLU A 61 7.54 2.33 7.58
CA GLU A 61 8.74 2.39 6.77
C GLU A 61 8.92 1.13 5.94
N PHE A 62 8.83 1.29 4.62
CA PHE A 62 9.14 0.23 3.66
C PHE A 62 10.48 0.47 2.98
N THR A 63 11.15 -0.61 2.61
CA THR A 63 12.35 -0.53 1.79
C THR A 63 12.04 0.14 0.45
N TYR A 64 12.89 1.11 0.10
CA TYR A 64 12.80 1.85 -1.15
C TYR A 64 14.07 1.68 -1.97
N ALA A 65 13.86 1.39 -3.24
CA ALA A 65 14.77 1.72 -4.34
C ALA A 65 13.90 1.96 -5.59
N PRO A 66 14.40 2.68 -6.60
CA PRO A 66 13.64 2.98 -7.83
C PRO A 66 12.91 1.78 -8.47
N PRO A 67 13.46 0.55 -8.52
CA PRO A 67 12.76 -0.60 -9.09
C PRO A 67 11.69 -1.24 -8.18
N PHE A 68 11.59 -0.88 -6.89
CA PHE A 68 10.78 -1.62 -5.89
C PHE A 68 9.68 -0.79 -5.20
N GLY A 69 9.69 0.53 -5.38
CA GLY A 69 8.74 1.44 -4.73
C GLY A 69 8.95 2.88 -5.20
N SER A 70 8.13 3.79 -4.68
CA SER A 70 8.31 5.24 -4.83
C SER A 70 8.63 5.83 -3.47
N ALA A 71 9.61 6.72 -3.41
CA ALA A 71 9.86 7.54 -2.23
C ALA A 71 8.92 8.73 -2.30
N LYS A 72 7.75 8.59 -1.66
CA LYS A 72 6.66 9.58 -1.72
C LYS A 72 6.01 9.72 -3.10
#